data_AF-A0A937BH84-F1
#
_entry.id   AF-A0A937BH84-F1
#
_cell.length_a   1.000
_cell.length_b   1.000
_cell.length_c   1.000
_cell.angle_alpha   90.00
_cell.angle_beta   90.00
_cell.angle_gamma   90.00
#
_symmetry.space_group_name_H-M   'P 1'
#
loop_
_entity.id
_entity.type
_entity.pdbx_description
1 polymer ?
#
loop_
_entity_poly.entity_id
_entity_poly.type
_entity_poly.pdbx_seq_one_letter_code
_entity_poly.pdbx_strand_id
1 'polypeptide(L)'
;MNTLIIAMTSIILSVAAQFALKTGMSSIEVKEALSQPAALRTIFVILTNKFVIGGFLLYGLGAVVWLGVLSRWDVSKAYPLVGMGFGLTVIVGLLLGEQITMPRAVGVALICAGVFLVSRS
;
A
#
# COMPACT_ATOMS: atom_id res chain seq x y z
N MET A 1 4.98 -11.11 20.82
CA MET A 1 5.34 -10.24 19.68
C MET A 1 4.92 -8.81 20.00
N ASN A 2 5.82 -7.85 19.78
CA ASN A 2 5.51 -6.43 19.97
C ASN A 2 4.48 -5.99 18.91
N THR A 3 3.33 -5.44 19.32
CA THR A 3 2.22 -5.04 18.42
C THR A 3 2.69 -4.09 17.32
N LEU A 4 3.67 -3.23 17.61
CA LEU A 4 4.29 -2.35 16.62
C LEU A 4 4.97 -3.11 15.48
N ILE A 5 5.65 -4.22 15.78
CA ILE A 5 6.29 -5.06 14.75
C ILE A 5 5.21 -5.66 13.84
N ILE A 6 4.09 -6.12 14.42
CA ILE A 6 2.96 -6.66 13.65
C ILE A 6 2.40 -5.60 12.70
N ALA A 7 2.20 -4.37 13.21
CA ALA A 7 1.73 -3.25 12.41
C ALA A 7 2.70 -2.92 11.26
N MET A 8 4.00 -2.79 11.55
CA MET A 8 5.01 -2.49 10.54
C MET A 8 5.11 -3.58 9.47
N THR A 9 5.03 -4.86 9.85
CA THR A 9 4.99 -5.96 8.88
C THR A 9 3.78 -5.86 7.95
N SER A 10 2.59 -5.62 8.50
CA SER A 10 1.37 -5.42 7.70
C SER A 10 1.49 -4.24 6.74
N ILE A 11 2.08 -3.13 7.19
CA ILE A 11 2.27 -1.92 6.40
C ILE A 11 3.29 -2.16 5.28
N ILE A 12 4.41 -2.85 5.55
CA ILE A 12 5.38 -3.22 4.51
C ILE A 12 4.74 -4.12 3.45
N LEU A 13 3.94 -5.12 3.87
CA LEU A 13 3.18 -5.97 2.94
C LEU A 13 2.22 -5.14 2.08
N SER A 14 1.55 -4.16 2.69
CA SER A 14 0.64 -3.25 1.98
C SER A 14 1.37 -2.37 0.98
N VAL A 15 2.55 -1.84 1.32
CA VAL A 15 3.39 -1.05 0.39
C VAL A 15 3.86 -1.92 -0.77
N ALA A 16 4.37 -3.13 -0.49
CA ALA A 16 4.77 -4.08 -1.53
C ALA A 16 3.59 -4.45 -2.45
N ALA A 17 2.41 -4.66 -1.87
CA ALA A 17 1.17 -4.89 -2.62
C ALA A 17 0.86 -3.72 -3.56
N GLN A 18 0.92 -2.47 -3.09
CA GLN A 18 0.63 -1.30 -3.91
C GLN A 18 1.57 -1.20 -5.12
N PHE A 19 2.87 -1.43 -4.95
CA PHE A 19 3.81 -1.42 -6.08
C PHE A 19 3.60 -2.60 -7.03
N ALA A 20 3.26 -3.80 -6.52
CA ALA A 20 2.90 -4.93 -7.37
C ALA A 20 1.63 -4.66 -8.18
N LEU A 21 0.57 -4.17 -7.54
CA LEU A 21 -0.68 -3.76 -8.21
C LEU A 21 -0.39 -2.67 -9.26
N LYS A 22 0.40 -1.66 -8.92
CA LYS A 22 0.79 -0.60 -9.86
C LYS A 22 1.56 -1.15 -11.06
N THR A 23 2.45 -2.10 -10.85
CA THR A 23 3.20 -2.80 -11.91
C THR A 23 2.25 -3.54 -12.85
N GLY A 24 1.30 -4.30 -12.29
CA GLY A 24 0.29 -5.02 -13.06
C GLY A 24 -0.61 -4.08 -13.88
N MET A 25 -1.11 -3.02 -13.26
CA MET A 25 -1.94 -2.01 -13.93
C MET A 25 -1.18 -1.18 -14.98
N SER A 26 0.15 -1.19 -14.94
CA SER A 26 0.99 -0.48 -15.90
C SER A 26 1.45 -1.35 -17.07
N SER A 27 1.10 -2.65 -17.07
CA SER A 27 1.45 -3.58 -18.15
C SER A 27 0.74 -3.24 -19.45
N ILE A 28 1.33 -3.66 -20.56
CA ILE A 28 0.82 -3.36 -21.92
C ILE A 28 -0.57 -3.97 -22.08
N GLU A 29 -0.75 -5.23 -21.66
CA GLU A 29 -2.00 -5.97 -21.84
C GLU A 29 -3.16 -5.30 -21.09
N VAL A 30 -2.92 -4.80 -19.87
CA VAL A 30 -3.94 -4.11 -19.06
C VAL A 30 -4.25 -2.74 -19.66
N LYS A 31 -3.26 -1.98 -20.10
CA LYS A 31 -3.46 -0.66 -20.74
C LYS A 31 -4.25 -0.78 -22.04
N GLU A 32 -3.94 -1.76 -22.87
CA GLU A 32 -4.69 -2.03 -24.10
C GLU A 32 -6.14 -2.43 -23.80
N ALA A 33 -6.36 -3.30 -22.82
CA ALA A 33 -7.69 -3.71 -22.41
C ALA A 33 -8.55 -2.55 -21.84
N LEU A 34 -7.91 -1.57 -21.19
CA LEU A 34 -8.57 -0.36 -20.67
C LEU A 34 -8.89 0.68 -21.76
N SER A 35 -8.20 0.64 -22.90
CA SER A 35 -8.42 1.57 -24.02
C SER A 35 -9.66 1.24 -24.85
N GLN A 36 -10.22 0.04 -24.69
CA GLN A 36 -11.44 -0.42 -25.37
C GLN A 36 -12.67 -0.16 -24.51
N PRO A 37 -13.87 0.05 -25.10
CA PRO A 37 -15.12 0.19 -24.35
C PRO A 37 -15.29 -0.98 -23.39
N ALA A 38 -15.51 -0.67 -22.10
CA ALA A 38 -15.41 -1.59 -20.98
C ALA A 38 -16.18 -2.90 -21.23
N ALA A 39 -15.42 -3.95 -21.53
CA ALA A 39 -15.93 -5.29 -21.74
C ALA A 39 -15.59 -6.17 -20.53
N LEU A 40 -16.35 -7.25 -20.32
CA LEU A 40 -16.01 -8.32 -19.37
C LEU A 40 -14.57 -8.83 -19.55
N ARG A 41 -14.05 -8.76 -20.77
CA ARG A 41 -12.66 -9.04 -21.13
C ARG A 41 -11.66 -8.20 -20.34
N THR A 42 -11.91 -6.91 -20.13
CA THR A 42 -10.98 -6.02 -19.41
C THR A 42 -10.82 -6.43 -17.96
N ILE A 43 -11.93 -6.75 -17.29
CA ILE A 43 -11.92 -7.26 -15.91
C ILE A 43 -11.14 -8.57 -15.85
N PHE A 44 -11.39 -9.49 -16.78
CA PHE A 44 -10.67 -10.76 -16.84
C PHE A 44 -9.16 -10.57 -17.02
N VAL A 45 -8.72 -9.69 -17.92
CA VAL A 45 -7.30 -9.40 -18.16
C VAL A 45 -6.64 -8.81 -16.90
N ILE A 46 -7.31 -7.88 -16.21
CA ILE A 46 -6.78 -7.30 -14.97
C ILE A 46 -6.66 -8.37 -13.88
N LEU A 47 -7.72 -9.15 -13.64
CA LEU A 47 -7.75 -10.13 -12.55
C LEU A 47 -6.85 -11.35 -12.80
N THR A 48 -6.48 -11.63 -14.04
CA THR A 48 -5.54 -12.71 -14.38
C THR A 48 -4.08 -12.25 -14.47
N ASN A 49 -3.81 -10.95 -14.36
CA ASN A 49 -2.44 -10.43 -14.37
C ASN A 49 -1.68 -10.88 -13.10
N LYS A 50 -0.52 -11.52 -13.29
CA LYS A 50 0.29 -12.10 -12.19
C LYS A 50 0.66 -11.09 -11.10
N PHE A 51 0.94 -9.83 -11.46
CA PHE A 51 1.31 -8.80 -10.50
C PHE A 51 0.09 -8.26 -9.76
N VAL A 52 -1.07 -8.21 -10.43
CA VAL A 52 -2.35 -7.87 -9.80
C VAL A 52 -2.74 -8.94 -8.77
N ILE A 53 -2.69 -10.22 -9.16
CA ILE A 53 -2.95 -11.35 -8.25
C ILE A 53 -1.98 -11.32 -7.07
N GLY A 54 -0.67 -11.21 -7.34
CA GLY A 54 0.35 -11.15 -6.29
C GLY A 54 0.14 -9.95 -5.35
N GLY A 55 -0.23 -8.79 -5.90
CA GLY A 55 -0.57 -7.60 -5.12
C GLY A 55 -1.79 -7.82 -4.22
N PHE A 56 -2.87 -8.40 -4.73
CA PHE A 56 -4.04 -8.74 -3.91
C PHE A 56 -3.73 -9.78 -2.82
N LEU A 57 -2.91 -10.79 -3.13
CA LEU A 57 -2.46 -11.76 -2.14
C LEU A 57 -1.66 -11.09 -1.02
N LEU A 58 -0.69 -10.23 -1.36
CA LEU A 58 0.08 -9.47 -0.39
C LEU A 58 -0.81 -8.54 0.45
N TYR A 59 -1.78 -7.89 -0.16
CA TYR A 59 -2.72 -7.01 0.52
C TYR A 59 -3.62 -7.79 1.49
N GLY A 60 -4.13 -8.95 1.05
CA GLY A 60 -4.91 -9.86 1.89
C GLY A 60 -4.11 -10.42 3.07
N LEU A 61 -2.87 -10.84 2.84
CA LEU A 61 -1.96 -11.26 3.91
C LEU A 61 -1.66 -10.10 4.88
N GLY A 62 -1.43 -8.90 4.36
CA GLY A 62 -1.26 -7.69 5.16
C GLY A 62 -2.47 -7.42 6.05
N ALA A 63 -3.69 -7.60 5.53
CA ALA A 63 -4.92 -7.46 6.30
C ALA A 63 -5.05 -8.53 7.39
N VAL A 64 -4.72 -9.79 7.11
CA VAL A 64 -4.71 -10.87 8.12
C VAL A 64 -3.72 -10.53 9.26
N VAL A 65 -2.51 -10.07 8.92
CA VAL A 65 -1.53 -9.60 9.92
C VAL A 65 -2.07 -8.41 10.72
N TRP A 66 -2.77 -7.47 10.05
CA TRP A 66 -3.37 -6.29 10.69
C TRP A 66 -4.42 -6.63 11.74
N LEU A 67 -5.19 -7.71 11.58
CA LEU A 67 -6.13 -8.17 12.60
C LEU A 67 -5.42 -8.48 13.94
N GLY A 68 -4.16 -8.89 13.90
CA GLY A 68 -3.32 -9.06 15.09
C GLY A 68 -3.05 -7.76 15.85
N VAL A 69 -3.06 -6.61 15.17
CA VAL A 69 -2.96 -5.28 15.78
C VAL A 69 -4.29 -4.89 16.39
N LEU A 70 -5.38 -5.03 15.62
CA LEU A 70 -6.73 -4.64 16.05
C LEU A 70 -7.27 -5.48 17.21
N SER A 71 -6.78 -6.72 17.38
CA SER A 71 -7.10 -7.52 18.56
C SER A 71 -6.44 -7.03 19.85
N ARG A 72 -5.50 -6.08 19.77
CA ARG A 72 -4.71 -5.61 20.92
C ARG A 72 -4.85 -4.12 21.19
N TRP A 73 -5.03 -3.32 20.14
CA TRP A 73 -5.10 -1.86 20.21
C TRP A 73 -6.42 -1.37 19.66
N ASP A 74 -6.94 -0.29 20.25
CA ASP A 74 -8.08 0.42 19.70
C ASP A 74 -7.76 0.96 18.30
N VAL A 75 -8.77 0.95 17.42
CA VAL A 75 -8.63 1.38 16.02
C VAL A 75 -8.09 2.81 15.93
N SER A 76 -8.53 3.72 16.82
CA SER A 76 -8.08 5.11 16.87
C SER A 76 -6.58 5.26 17.19
N LYS A 77 -5.99 4.29 17.90
CA LYS A 77 -4.54 4.24 18.18
C LYS A 77 -3.77 3.49 17.09
N ALA A 78 -4.34 2.41 16.58
CA ALA A 78 -3.70 1.55 15.58
C ALA A 78 -3.68 2.16 14.18
N TYR A 79 -4.82 2.64 13.68
CA TYR A 79 -4.99 3.10 12.31
C TYR A 79 -4.05 4.23 11.89
N PRO A 80 -3.69 5.21 12.75
CA PRO A 80 -2.66 6.20 12.45
C PRO A 80 -1.33 5.58 12.00
N LEU A 81 -0.93 4.41 12.52
CA LEU A 81 0.31 3.74 12.10
C LEU A 81 0.36 3.47 10.59
N VAL A 82 -0.79 3.25 9.94
CA VAL A 82 -0.87 3.06 8.48
C VAL A 82 -0.27 4.26 7.73
N GLY A 83 -0.33 5.45 8.32
CA GLY A 83 0.29 6.66 7.77
C GLY A 83 1.81 6.56 7.59
N MET A 84 2.50 5.71 8.36
CA MET A 84 3.93 5.41 8.13
C MET A 84 4.17 4.76 6.75
N GLY A 85 3.16 4.06 6.23
CA GLY A 85 3.17 3.47 4.89
C GLY A 85 3.33 4.50 3.78
N PHE A 86 2.88 5.74 3.96
CA PHE A 86 3.11 6.81 2.98
C PHE A 86 4.59 7.17 2.87
N GLY A 87 5.29 7.26 4.00
CA GLY A 87 6.75 7.47 4.04
C GLY A 87 7.51 6.35 3.33
N LEU A 88 7.17 5.10 3.65
CA LEU A 88 7.75 3.93 2.98
C LEU A 88 7.45 3.91 1.48
N THR A 89 6.24 4.31 1.07
CA THR A 89 5.87 4.39 -0.34
C THR A 89 6.71 5.42 -1.09
N VAL A 90 6.96 6.59 -0.50
CA VAL A 90 7.87 7.59 -1.08
C VAL A 90 9.29 7.04 -1.23
N ILE A 91 9.81 6.38 -0.20
CA ILE A 91 11.17 5.81 -0.23
C ILE A 91 11.27 4.76 -1.35
N VAL A 92 10.34 3.80 -1.40
CA VAL A 92 10.33 2.75 -2.44
C VAL A 92 10.11 3.36 -3.82
N GLY A 93 9.21 4.33 -3.95
CA GLY A 93 8.96 5.04 -5.21
C GLY A 93 10.23 5.73 -5.75
N LEU A 94 10.98 6.41 -4.88
CA LEU A 94 12.27 7.01 -5.25
C LEU A 94 13.28 5.96 -5.72
N LEU A 95 13.38 4.81 -5.03
CA LEU A 95 14.26 3.71 -5.42
C LEU A 95 13.88 3.09 -6.77
N LEU A 96 12.58 3.11 -7.10
CA LEU A 96 12.05 2.68 -8.40
C LEU A 96 12.11 3.77 -9.49
N GLY A 97 12.66 4.95 -9.18
CA GLY A 97 12.83 6.05 -10.12
C GLY A 97 11.61 6.94 -10.32
N GLU A 98 10.61 6.88 -9.42
CA GLU A 98 9.48 7.82 -9.45
C GLU A 98 9.94 9.25 -9.12
N GLN A 99 9.44 10.23 -9.86
CA GLN A 99 9.66 11.63 -9.54
C GLN A 99 8.67 12.08 -8.45
N ILE A 100 9.21 12.34 -7.26
CA ILE A 100 8.46 12.85 -6.12
C ILE A 100 8.58 14.37 -6.08
N THR A 101 7.44 15.06 -6.15
CA THR A 101 7.42 16.52 -6.09
C THR A 101 7.65 17.02 -4.66
N MET A 102 8.21 18.22 -4.52
CA MET A 102 8.48 18.83 -3.22
C MET A 102 7.21 18.94 -2.33
N PRO A 103 6.04 19.36 -2.85
CA PRO A 103 4.81 19.38 -2.05
C PRO A 103 4.40 17.99 -1.53
N ARG A 104 4.59 16.93 -2.33
CA ARG A 104 4.30 15.55 -1.91
C ARG A 104 5.23 15.12 -0.78
N ALA A 105 6.52 15.40 -0.90
CA ALA A 105 7.50 15.07 0.13
C ALA A 105 7.18 15.77 1.46
N VAL A 106 6.87 17.08 1.42
CA VAL A 106 6.48 17.85 2.62
C VAL A 106 5.19 17.32 3.24
N GLY A 107 4.17 17.04 2.42
CA GLY A 107 2.90 16.48 2.91
C GLY A 107 3.09 15.13 3.60
N VAL A 108 3.91 14.24 3.03
CA VAL A 108 4.22 12.94 3.65
C VAL A 108 4.99 13.10 4.95
N ALA A 109 5.94 14.04 5.01
CA ALA A 109 6.66 14.34 6.26
C ALA A 109 5.71 14.81 7.37
N LEU A 110 4.73 15.66 7.04
CA LEU A 110 3.70 16.11 7.99
C LEU A 110 2.81 14.97 8.46
N ILE A 111 2.41 14.05 7.56
CA ILE A 111 1.66 12.84 7.95
C ILE A 111 2.49 12.01 8.94
N CYS A 112 3.75 11.70 8.62
CA CYS A 112 4.62 10.93 9.51
C CYS A 112 4.80 11.61 10.88
N ALA A 113 4.94 12.93 10.93
CA ALA A 113 5.00 13.68 12.18
C ALA A 113 3.69 13.55 12.99
N GLY A 114 2.53 13.64 12.33
CA GLY A 114 1.22 13.42 12.95
C GLY A 114 1.09 12.00 13.53
N VAL A 115 1.53 10.98 12.80
CA VAL A 115 1.52 9.58 13.29
C VAL A 115 2.41 9.42 14.52
N PHE A 116 3.60 10.04 14.52
CA PHE A 116 4.49 10.02 15.67
C PHE A 116 3.84 10.64 16.91
N LEU A 117 3.16 11.79 16.76
CA LEU A 117 2.45 12.43 17.87
C LEU A 117 1.33 11.54 18.42
N VAL A 118 0.51 10.92 17.56
CA VAL A 118 -0.56 10.01 18.02
C VAL A 118 0.01 8.76 18.69
N SER A 119 1.16 8.25 18.23
CA SER A 119 1.81 7.10 18.87
C SER A 119 2.30 7.36 20.30
N ARG A 120 2.44 8.65 20.68
CA ARG A 120 2.85 9.08 22.02
C ARG A 120 1.69 9.28 23.00
N SER A 121 0.44 9.26 22.51
CA SER A 121 -0.78 9.24 23.34
C SER A 121 -1.24 7.82 23.67
#